data_AF-A0A7W1EQ59-F1
#
_entry.id   AF-A0A7W1EQ59-F1
#
_cell.length_a   1.000
_cell.length_b   1.000
_cell.length_c   1.000
_cell.angle_alpha   90.00
_cell.angle_beta   90.00
_cell.angle_gamma   90.00
#
_symmetry.space_group_name_H-M   'P 1'
#
loop_
_entity.id
_entity.type
_entity.pdbx_description
1 polymer ?
#
loop_
_entity_poly.entity_id
_entity_poly.type
_entity_poly.pdbx_seq_one_letter_code
_entity_poly.pdbx_strand_id
1 'polypeptide(L)'
;MARSIDQITAELNSAYQPQIDVVNKQMAELPAYYQAQQGGLDTAKTNAFGDITNMASSKGMSYSGMPIAEQSRYVGEKYLPAMAQLKQQQTQQQYGLQTNINDIYSKRLTQAQGLQQQELAREEATRQAEAERQQQERQFQQKLAAEARAARSSRGGGGGGDRAPKQPSVDDAAALVNSLRSSGQYGDSQYGSIAEAMRQRGYDISRDSVYDKGLRKAFNFGYS
;
A
#
# COMPACT_ATOMS: atom_id res chain seq x y z
N MET A 1 4.27 0.46 13.21
CA MET A 1 5.51 -0.31 13.07
C MET A 1 5.17 -1.57 12.32
N ALA A 2 5.91 -1.89 11.27
CA ALA A 2 5.78 -3.13 10.52
C ALA A 2 6.00 -4.35 11.43
N ARG A 3 5.23 -5.41 11.22
CA ARG A 3 5.32 -6.67 11.99
C ARG A 3 6.55 -7.47 11.59
N SER A 4 7.02 -8.32 12.49
CA SER A 4 8.09 -9.26 12.16
C SER A 4 7.58 -10.39 11.26
N ILE A 5 8.49 -11.01 10.51
CA ILE A 5 8.16 -12.15 9.64
C ILE A 5 7.56 -13.32 10.43
N ASP A 6 8.00 -13.54 11.66
CA ASP A 6 7.48 -14.59 12.54
C ASP A 6 6.04 -14.32 12.99
N GLN A 7 5.72 -13.05 13.30
CA GLN A 7 4.35 -12.65 13.65
C GLN A 7 3.40 -12.87 12.47
N ILE A 8 3.80 -12.45 11.28
CA ILE A 8 3.00 -12.64 10.06
C ILE A 8 2.84 -14.13 9.75
N THR A 9 3.92 -14.92 9.89
CA THR A 9 3.86 -16.37 9.67
C THR A 9 2.93 -17.07 10.67
N ALA A 10 2.91 -16.63 11.93
CA ALA A 10 2.01 -17.15 12.95
C ALA A 10 0.54 -16.84 12.64
N GLU A 11 0.24 -15.64 12.14
CA GLU A 11 -1.11 -15.27 11.70
C GLU A 11 -1.57 -16.06 10.47
N LEU A 12 -0.66 -16.27 9.50
CA LEU A 12 -0.95 -17.10 8.34
C LEU A 12 -1.14 -18.58 8.72
N ASN A 13 -0.70 -19.00 9.91
CA ASN A 13 -0.81 -20.39 10.31
C ASN A 13 -2.26 -20.88 10.32
N SER A 14 -3.24 -20.06 10.72
CA SER A 14 -4.65 -20.49 10.71
C SER A 14 -5.19 -20.82 9.31
N ALA A 15 -4.63 -20.22 8.26
CA ALA A 15 -5.02 -20.46 6.87
C ALA A 15 -4.33 -21.71 6.28
N TYR A 16 -3.08 -21.98 6.68
CA TYR A 16 -2.28 -23.06 6.12
C TYR A 16 -2.29 -24.34 6.96
N GLN A 17 -2.51 -24.26 8.27
CA GLN A 17 -2.52 -25.41 9.17
C GLN A 17 -3.51 -26.51 8.74
N PRO A 18 -4.75 -26.21 8.30
CA PRO A 18 -5.66 -27.25 7.82
C PRO A 18 -5.11 -28.03 6.62
N GLN A 19 -4.35 -27.37 5.73
CA GLN A 19 -3.74 -28.02 4.57
C GLN A 19 -2.61 -28.96 5.01
N ILE A 20 -1.79 -28.49 5.96
CA ILE A 20 -0.71 -29.29 6.57
C ILE A 20 -1.31 -30.51 7.28
N ASP A 21 -2.39 -30.33 8.04
CA ASP A 21 -3.05 -31.40 8.79
C ASP A 21 -3.63 -32.48 7.87
N VAL A 22 -4.20 -32.10 6.72
CA VAL A 22 -4.68 -33.06 5.71
C VAL A 22 -3.53 -33.89 5.17
N VAL A 23 -2.41 -33.26 4.81
CA VAL A 23 -1.24 -33.99 4.30
C VAL A 23 -0.62 -34.88 5.38
N ASN A 24 -0.53 -34.40 6.62
CA ASN A 24 -0.06 -35.18 7.76
C ASN A 24 -0.94 -36.41 8.05
N LYS A 25 -2.28 -36.26 7.95
CA LYS A 25 -3.21 -37.39 8.08
C LYS A 25 -2.98 -38.42 6.98
N GLN A 26 -2.84 -37.98 5.73
CA GLN A 26 -2.51 -38.86 4.61
C GLN A 26 -1.18 -39.60 4.82
N MET A 27 -0.15 -38.90 5.31
CA MET A 27 1.13 -39.52 5.65
C MET A 27 1.01 -40.55 6.78
N ALA A 28 0.17 -40.30 7.78
CA ALA A 28 -0.06 -41.21 8.91
C ALA A 28 -0.85 -42.47 8.51
N GLU A 29 -1.77 -42.35 7.56
CA GLU A 29 -2.59 -43.47 7.06
C GLU A 29 -1.87 -44.31 6.00
N LEU A 30 -0.91 -43.73 5.27
CA LEU A 30 -0.16 -44.38 4.19
C LEU A 30 0.43 -45.75 4.59
N PRO A 31 1.10 -45.91 5.75
CA PRO A 31 1.70 -47.20 6.12
C PRO A 31 0.65 -48.29 6.30
N ALA A 32 -0.48 -47.99 6.93
CA ALA A 32 -1.56 -48.97 7.15
C ALA A 32 -2.17 -49.43 5.82
N TYR A 33 -2.37 -48.49 4.88
CA TYR A 33 -2.86 -48.79 3.54
C TYR A 33 -1.91 -49.76 2.80
N TYR A 34 -0.61 -49.49 2.78
CA TYR A 34 0.35 -50.35 2.11
C TYR A 34 0.60 -51.68 2.83
N GLN A 35 0.51 -51.71 4.17
CA GLN A 35 0.54 -52.97 4.92
C GLN A 35 -0.64 -53.88 4.56
N ALA A 36 -1.85 -53.32 4.41
CA ALA A 36 -3.01 -54.09 3.96
C ALA A 36 -2.79 -54.66 2.54
N GLN A 37 -2.20 -53.88 1.63
CA GLN A 37 -1.87 -54.37 0.29
C GLN A 37 -0.78 -55.45 0.30
N GLN A 38 0.24 -55.33 1.15
CA GLN A 38 1.25 -56.37 1.36
C GLN A 38 0.60 -57.67 1.86
N GLY A 39 -0.28 -57.58 2.86
CA GLY A 39 -1.02 -58.74 3.37
C GLY A 39 -1.91 -59.40 2.31
N GLY A 40 -2.49 -58.62 1.39
CA GLY A 40 -3.20 -59.13 0.22
C GLY A 40 -2.31 -59.93 -0.73
N LEU A 41 -1.11 -59.43 -1.03
CA LEU A 41 -0.11 -60.14 -1.85
C LEU A 41 0.37 -61.42 -1.18
N ASP A 42 0.58 -61.39 0.14
CA ASP A 42 0.98 -62.57 0.93
C ASP A 42 -0.11 -63.65 0.92
N THR A 43 -1.37 -63.24 1.07
CA THR A 43 -2.52 -64.14 0.98
C THR A 43 -2.64 -64.75 -0.42
N ALA A 44 -2.49 -63.92 -1.47
CA ALA A 44 -2.50 -64.39 -2.85
C ALA A 44 -1.37 -65.41 -3.14
N LYS A 45 -0.18 -65.19 -2.57
CA LYS A 45 0.93 -66.14 -2.64
C LYS A 45 0.58 -67.47 -1.96
N THR A 46 0.05 -67.45 -0.75
CA THR A 46 -0.34 -68.68 -0.03
C THR A 46 -1.39 -69.47 -0.78
N ASN A 47 -2.41 -68.80 -1.34
CA ASN A 47 -3.43 -69.45 -2.15
C ASN A 47 -2.83 -70.10 -3.40
N ALA A 48 -1.98 -69.36 -4.13
CA ALA A 48 -1.29 -69.89 -5.31
C ALA A 48 -0.41 -71.11 -4.98
N PHE A 49 0.25 -71.12 -3.82
CA PHE A 49 1.05 -72.26 -3.37
C PHE A 49 0.18 -73.48 -3.06
N GLY A 50 -1.00 -73.27 -2.46
CA GLY A 50 -2.01 -74.31 -2.27
C GLY A 50 -2.46 -74.91 -3.60
N ASP A 51 -2.79 -74.07 -4.57
CA ASP A 51 -3.22 -74.51 -5.91
C ASP A 51 -2.13 -75.31 -6.63
N ILE A 52 -0.88 -74.85 -6.60
CA ILE A 52 0.29 -75.55 -7.17
C ILE A 52 0.44 -76.93 -6.53
N THR A 53 0.35 -77.00 -5.20
CA THR A 53 0.51 -78.26 -4.45
C THR A 53 -0.63 -79.23 -4.78
N ASN A 54 -1.88 -78.77 -4.75
CA ASN A 54 -3.05 -79.58 -5.05
C ASN A 54 -3.03 -80.12 -6.48
N MET A 55 -2.62 -79.29 -7.45
CA MET A 55 -2.49 -79.70 -8.85
C MET A 55 -1.37 -80.74 -9.06
N ALA A 56 -0.25 -80.60 -8.35
CA ALA A 56 0.82 -81.58 -8.42
C ALA A 56 0.40 -82.92 -7.79
N SER A 57 -0.30 -82.89 -6.65
CA SER A 57 -0.87 -84.08 -6.01
C SER A 57 -1.91 -84.77 -6.90
N SER A 58 -2.82 -84.02 -7.54
CA SER A 58 -3.83 -84.59 -8.44
C SER A 58 -3.24 -85.24 -9.69
N LYS A 59 -2.03 -84.83 -10.11
CA LYS A 59 -1.31 -85.42 -11.24
C LYS A 59 -0.38 -86.58 -10.85
N GLY A 60 -0.37 -87.00 -9.59
CA GLY A 60 0.52 -88.06 -9.09
C GLY A 60 2.00 -87.64 -8.99
N MET A 61 2.29 -86.34 -9.11
CA MET A 61 3.66 -85.77 -9.18
C MET A 61 4.20 -85.38 -7.80
N SER A 62 3.62 -85.89 -6.72
CA SER A 62 3.91 -85.44 -5.35
C SER A 62 5.36 -85.69 -4.89
N TYR A 63 6.14 -86.49 -5.63
CA TYR A 63 7.53 -86.85 -5.30
C TYR A 63 8.61 -86.24 -6.22
N SER A 64 8.24 -85.46 -7.25
CA SER A 64 9.18 -85.06 -8.32
C SER A 64 9.74 -83.63 -8.22
N GLY A 65 9.65 -82.94 -7.06
CA GLY A 65 10.23 -81.59 -6.86
C GLY A 65 9.53 -80.44 -7.62
N MET A 66 8.60 -80.75 -8.52
CA MET A 66 7.83 -79.80 -9.33
C MET A 66 7.06 -78.74 -8.51
N PRO A 67 6.44 -79.06 -7.35
CA PRO A 67 5.77 -78.04 -6.54
C PRO A 67 6.72 -76.93 -6.07
N ILE A 68 7.94 -77.29 -5.68
CA ILE A 68 8.93 -76.33 -5.18
C ILE A 68 9.44 -75.43 -6.31
N ALA A 69 9.67 -76.00 -7.50
CA ALA A 69 10.09 -75.23 -8.67
C ALA A 69 9.01 -74.22 -9.10
N GLU A 70 7.75 -74.63 -9.16
CA GLU A 70 6.62 -73.75 -9.53
C GLU A 70 6.34 -72.68 -8.48
N GLN A 71 6.43 -73.02 -7.18
CA GLN A 71 6.33 -72.03 -6.10
C GLN A 71 7.46 -71.00 -6.17
N SER A 72 8.70 -71.43 -6.41
CA SER A 72 9.86 -70.55 -6.56
C SER A 72 9.70 -69.62 -7.77
N ARG A 73 9.20 -70.18 -8.88
CA ARG A 73 8.90 -69.42 -10.09
C ARG A 73 7.82 -68.36 -9.85
N TYR A 74 6.73 -68.71 -9.16
CA TYR A 74 5.69 -67.75 -8.79
C TYR A 74 6.26 -66.62 -7.91
N VAL A 75 7.12 -66.94 -6.95
CA VAL A 75 7.77 -65.94 -6.09
C VAL A 75 8.63 -64.99 -6.90
N GLY A 76 9.51 -65.52 -7.75
CA GLY A 76 10.43 -64.73 -8.56
C GLY A 76 9.76 -63.90 -9.64
N GLU A 77 8.77 -64.47 -10.33
CA GLU A 77 8.15 -63.84 -11.52
C GLU A 77 6.95 -62.95 -11.19
N LYS A 78 6.21 -63.22 -10.10
CA LYS A 78 4.96 -62.52 -9.80
C LYS A 78 5.02 -61.78 -8.47
N TYR A 79 5.31 -62.47 -7.39
CA TYR A 79 5.19 -61.89 -6.04
C TYR A 79 6.27 -60.84 -5.75
N LEU A 80 7.55 -61.15 -5.98
CA LEU A 80 8.64 -60.21 -5.69
C LEU A 80 8.57 -58.93 -6.55
N PRO A 81 8.31 -59.00 -7.87
CA PRO A 81 8.09 -57.80 -8.68
C PRO A 81 6.90 -56.97 -8.21
N ALA A 82 5.77 -57.62 -7.88
CA ALA A 82 4.60 -56.91 -7.35
C ALA A 82 4.91 -56.22 -6.01
N MET A 83 5.63 -56.90 -5.12
CA MET A 83 6.07 -56.33 -3.84
C MET A 83 7.04 -55.15 -4.04
N ALA A 84 7.96 -55.24 -5.00
CA ALA A 84 8.88 -54.16 -5.33
C ALA A 84 8.15 -52.94 -5.88
N GLN A 85 7.21 -53.14 -6.80
CA GLN A 85 6.34 -52.07 -7.33
C GLN A 85 5.54 -51.42 -6.21
N LEU A 86 5.00 -52.21 -5.29
CA LEU A 86 4.24 -51.73 -4.15
C LEU A 86 5.08 -50.79 -3.26
N LYS A 87 6.29 -51.22 -2.90
CA LYS A 87 7.23 -50.41 -2.11
C LYS A 87 7.68 -49.14 -2.85
N GLN A 88 7.90 -49.22 -4.16
CA GLN A 88 8.23 -48.07 -4.98
C GLN A 88 7.08 -47.04 -4.98
N GLN A 89 5.84 -47.49 -5.16
CA GLN A 89 4.67 -46.61 -5.10
C GLN A 89 4.50 -45.96 -3.73
N GLN A 90 4.66 -46.72 -2.64
CA GLN A 90 4.63 -46.19 -1.27
C GLN A 90 5.66 -45.08 -1.09
N THR A 91 6.89 -45.33 -1.54
CA THR A 91 7.99 -44.38 -1.44
C THR A 91 7.72 -43.11 -2.25
N GLN A 92 7.23 -43.24 -3.49
CA GLN A 92 6.86 -42.10 -4.34
C GLN A 92 5.74 -41.26 -3.73
N GLN A 93 4.70 -41.90 -3.18
CA GLN A 93 3.61 -41.19 -2.51
C GLN A 93 4.10 -40.47 -1.26
N GLN A 94 4.92 -41.12 -0.43
CA GLN A 94 5.51 -40.50 0.75
C GLN A 94 6.34 -39.27 0.39
N TYR A 95 7.22 -39.37 -0.62
CA TYR A 95 7.99 -38.22 -1.09
C TYR A 95 7.10 -37.12 -1.66
N GLY A 96 6.05 -37.46 -2.42
CA GLY A 96 5.09 -36.48 -2.93
C GLY A 96 4.40 -35.70 -1.82
N LEU A 97 3.94 -36.39 -0.77
CA LEU A 97 3.31 -35.75 0.40
C LEU A 97 4.30 -34.86 1.16
N GLN A 98 5.55 -35.31 1.33
CA GLN A 98 6.59 -34.49 1.97
C GLN A 98 6.91 -33.22 1.17
N THR A 99 7.01 -33.33 -0.16
CA THR A 99 7.21 -32.17 -1.05
C THR A 99 6.04 -31.21 -0.94
N ASN A 100 4.81 -31.71 -0.92
CA ASN A 100 3.61 -30.87 -0.75
C ASN A 100 3.66 -30.07 0.57
N ILE A 101 4.09 -30.68 1.68
CA ILE A 101 4.28 -29.97 2.96
C ILE A 101 5.31 -28.84 2.82
N ASN A 102 6.44 -29.13 2.18
CA ASN A 102 7.49 -28.13 1.98
C ASN A 102 7.02 -26.98 1.08
N ASP A 103 6.23 -27.27 0.05
CA ASP A 103 5.62 -26.26 -0.82
C ASP A 103 4.63 -25.37 -0.06
N ILE A 104 3.84 -25.96 0.85
CA ILE A 104 2.94 -25.21 1.73
C ILE A 104 3.74 -24.26 2.63
N TYR A 105 4.82 -24.74 3.25
CA TYR A 105 5.69 -23.89 4.07
C TYR A 105 6.37 -22.79 3.27
N SER A 106 6.85 -23.11 2.08
CA SER A 106 7.46 -22.13 1.15
C SER A 106 6.47 -21.03 0.79
N LYS A 107 5.25 -21.40 0.36
CA LYS A 107 4.18 -20.44 0.03
C LYS A 107 3.84 -19.54 1.21
N ARG A 108 3.70 -20.12 2.41
CA ARG A 108 3.44 -19.35 3.65
C ARG A 108 4.55 -18.33 3.90
N LEU A 109 5.81 -18.74 3.78
CA LEU A 109 6.96 -17.86 3.99
C LEU A 109 7.03 -16.75 2.93
N THR A 110 6.84 -17.08 1.65
CA THR A 110 6.82 -16.09 0.57
C THR A 110 5.71 -15.06 0.76
N GLN A 111 4.52 -15.51 1.17
CA GLN A 111 3.42 -14.59 1.49
C GLN A 111 3.76 -13.70 2.69
N ALA A 112 4.36 -14.26 3.74
CA ALA A 112 4.78 -13.49 4.90
C ALA A 112 5.82 -12.41 4.54
N GLN A 113 6.81 -12.76 3.71
CA GLN A 113 7.80 -11.81 3.19
C GLN A 113 7.16 -10.69 2.37
N GLY A 114 6.20 -11.04 1.50
CA GLY A 114 5.47 -10.06 0.70
C GLY A 114 4.68 -9.08 1.56
N LEU A 115 3.98 -9.58 2.59
CA LEU A 115 3.25 -8.73 3.54
C LEU A 115 4.19 -7.83 4.34
N GLN A 116 5.31 -8.36 4.82
CA GLN A 116 6.30 -7.57 5.57
C GLN A 116 6.85 -6.42 4.72
N GLN A 117 7.23 -6.69 3.47
CA GLN A 117 7.72 -5.66 2.55
C GLN A 117 6.66 -4.59 2.28
N GLN A 118 5.40 -4.97 2.13
CA GLN A 118 4.30 -4.01 1.97
C GLN A 118 4.07 -3.14 3.21
N GLU A 119 4.24 -3.70 4.42
CA GLU A 119 4.13 -2.94 5.66
C GLU A 119 5.28 -1.96 5.82
N LEU A 120 6.52 -2.39 5.53
CA LEU A 120 7.69 -1.53 5.55
C LEU A 120 7.56 -0.38 4.54
N ALA A 121 7.16 -0.67 3.31
CA ALA A 121 6.94 0.34 2.28
C ALA A 121 5.85 1.36 2.69
N ARG A 122 4.77 0.90 3.32
CA ARG A 122 3.72 1.78 3.84
C ARG A 122 4.22 2.68 4.98
N GLU A 123 5.05 2.13 5.87
CA GLU A 123 5.63 2.89 6.97
C GLU A 123 6.61 3.96 6.45
N GLU A 124 7.46 3.62 5.49
CA GLU A 124 8.38 4.56 4.85
C GLU A 124 7.63 5.67 4.12
N ALA A 125 6.59 5.34 3.35
CA ALA A 125 5.75 6.32 2.66
C ALA A 125 5.06 7.28 3.65
N THR A 126 4.55 6.76 4.76
CA THR A 126 3.93 7.58 5.81
C THR A 126 4.95 8.52 6.45
N ARG A 127 6.14 8.01 6.77
CA ARG A 127 7.23 8.79 7.36
C ARG A 127 7.71 9.90 6.41
N GLN A 128 7.82 9.61 5.11
CA GLN A 128 8.16 10.61 4.09
C GLN A 128 7.09 11.70 4.00
N ALA A 129 5.81 11.32 3.94
CA ALA A 129 4.70 12.27 3.89
C ALA A 129 4.65 13.18 5.14
N GLU A 130 4.92 12.63 6.33
CA GLU A 130 5.01 13.41 7.57
C GLU A 130 6.20 14.38 7.56
N ALA A 131 7.37 13.92 7.08
CA ALA A 131 8.55 14.78 6.96
C ALA A 131 8.33 15.94 5.98
N GLU A 132 7.65 15.69 4.85
CA GLU A 132 7.28 16.72 3.88
C GLU A 132 6.31 17.74 4.48
N ARG A 133 5.27 17.29 5.19
CA ARG A 133 4.34 18.21 5.89
C ARG A 133 5.06 19.10 6.88
N GLN A 134 5.95 18.54 7.70
CA GLN A 134 6.75 19.34 8.64
C GLN A 134 7.68 20.34 7.94
N GLN A 135 8.24 19.99 6.79
CA GLN A 135 9.05 20.93 6.01
C GLN A 135 8.19 22.07 5.45
N GLN A 136 7.01 21.78 4.91
CA GLN A 136 6.07 22.80 4.42
C GLN A 136 5.61 23.74 5.54
N GLU A 137 5.27 23.20 6.72
CA GLU A 137 4.89 24.00 7.89
C GLU A 137 6.03 24.93 8.33
N ARG A 138 7.28 24.43 8.38
CA ARG A 138 8.45 25.27 8.69
C ARG A 138 8.66 26.37 7.66
N GLN A 139 8.54 26.06 6.37
CA GLN A 139 8.67 27.06 5.31
C GLN A 139 7.56 28.12 5.38
N PHE A 140 6.32 27.70 5.67
CA PHE A 140 5.20 28.62 5.83
C PHE A 140 5.40 29.55 7.03
N GLN A 141 5.81 29.01 8.19
CA GLN A 141 6.13 29.82 9.37
C GLN A 141 7.28 30.79 9.13
N GLN A 142 8.32 30.38 8.40
CA GLN A 142 9.43 31.28 8.03
C GLN A 142 8.97 32.41 7.12
N LYS A 143 8.11 32.14 6.13
CA LYS A 143 7.52 33.19 5.28
C LYS A 143 6.68 34.17 6.10
N LEU A 144 5.82 33.67 6.98
CA LEU A 144 4.99 34.51 7.85
C LEU A 144 5.84 35.39 8.78
N ALA A 145 6.91 34.83 9.36
CA ALA A 145 7.83 35.57 10.22
C ALA A 145 8.65 36.61 9.45
N ALA A 146 9.07 36.30 8.22
CA ALA A 146 9.77 37.25 7.35
C ALA A 146 8.86 38.43 6.96
N GLU A 147 7.61 38.16 6.61
CA GLU A 147 6.60 39.19 6.31
C GLU A 147 6.30 40.07 7.53
N ALA A 148 6.13 39.47 8.71
CA ALA A 148 5.95 40.22 9.95
C ALA A 148 7.17 41.10 10.31
N ARG A 149 8.40 40.64 10.01
CA ARG A 149 9.62 41.44 10.19
C ARG A 149 9.71 42.58 9.18
N ALA A 150 9.39 42.34 7.91
CA ALA A 150 9.36 43.37 6.87
C ALA A 150 8.31 44.46 7.19
N ALA A 151 7.14 44.08 7.69
CA ALA A 151 6.12 45.03 8.15
C ALA A 151 6.59 45.87 9.35
N ARG A 152 7.40 45.30 10.25
CA ARG A 152 8.00 46.04 11.38
C ARG A 152 9.16 46.93 10.97
N SER A 153 10.01 46.52 10.03
CA SER A 153 11.10 47.38 9.52
C SER A 153 10.56 48.55 8.69
N SER A 154 9.45 48.35 7.97
CA SER A 154 8.68 49.43 7.33
C SER A 154 8.06 50.42 8.34
N ARG A 155 7.98 50.07 9.63
CA ARG A 155 7.48 50.93 10.71
C ARG A 155 8.59 51.50 11.60
N GLY A 156 9.82 50.99 11.51
CA GLY A 156 10.93 51.32 12.42
C GLY A 156 12.14 52.02 11.77
N GLY A 157 12.18 52.14 10.45
CA GLY A 157 13.26 52.83 9.72
C GLY A 157 12.77 54.10 9.04
N GLY A 158 12.71 55.21 9.77
CA GLY A 158 12.39 56.52 9.20
C GLY A 158 12.10 57.57 10.25
N GLY A 159 13.14 58.14 10.87
CA GLY A 159 13.03 59.48 11.44
C GLY A 159 12.71 60.46 10.30
N GLY A 160 11.67 61.27 10.46
CA GLY A 160 11.31 62.25 9.43
C GLY A 160 9.90 62.79 9.54
N GLY A 161 9.71 63.71 10.48
CA GLY A 161 8.68 64.74 10.44
C GLY A 161 7.26 64.25 10.72
N ASP A 162 6.55 65.05 11.50
CA ASP A 162 5.10 65.11 11.45
C ASP A 162 4.65 65.27 9.99
N ARG A 163 4.35 64.15 9.32
CA ARG A 163 3.43 64.17 8.19
C ARG A 163 2.05 64.31 8.78
N ALA A 164 1.77 65.54 9.22
CA ALA A 164 0.42 66.06 9.15
C ALA A 164 -0.16 65.66 7.78
N PRO A 165 -1.41 65.17 7.74
CA PRO A 165 -2.04 64.81 6.49
C PRO A 165 -1.84 65.96 5.49
N LYS A 166 -1.34 65.65 4.29
CA LYS A 166 -1.25 66.67 3.23
C LYS A 166 -2.67 67.13 2.96
N GLN A 167 -2.98 68.37 3.32
CA GLN A 167 -4.22 69.01 2.89
C GLN A 167 -4.17 69.10 1.36
N PRO A 168 -5.18 68.60 0.65
CA PRO A 168 -5.21 68.68 -0.80
C PRO A 168 -5.26 70.16 -1.21
N SER A 169 -4.38 70.60 -2.12
CA SER A 169 -4.53 71.91 -2.73
C SER A 169 -5.66 71.89 -3.77
N VAL A 170 -6.23 73.05 -4.08
CA VAL A 170 -7.30 73.20 -5.08
C VAL A 170 -6.85 72.67 -6.45
N ASP A 171 -5.56 72.82 -6.77
CA ASP A 171 -4.99 72.41 -8.05
C ASP A 171 -4.73 70.90 -8.12
N ASP A 172 -4.36 70.26 -7.01
CA ASP A 172 -4.21 68.80 -6.93
C ASP A 172 -5.57 68.10 -7.13
N ALA A 173 -6.63 68.68 -6.58
CA ALA A 173 -7.99 68.20 -6.79
C ALA A 173 -8.43 68.32 -8.24
N ALA A 174 -8.17 69.46 -8.89
CA ALA A 174 -8.52 69.67 -10.28
C ALA A 174 -7.74 68.74 -11.23
N ALA A 175 -6.45 68.50 -10.97
CA ALA A 175 -5.63 67.59 -11.76
C ALA A 175 -6.14 66.14 -11.67
N LEU A 176 -6.53 65.70 -10.48
CA LEU A 176 -7.07 64.35 -10.27
C LEU A 176 -8.41 64.15 -11.00
N VAL A 177 -9.31 65.13 -10.89
CA VAL A 177 -10.61 65.14 -11.61
C VAL A 177 -10.37 65.00 -13.12
N ASN A 178 -9.46 65.79 -13.68
CA ASN A 178 -9.17 65.74 -15.12
C ASN A 178 -8.58 64.39 -15.55
N SER A 179 -7.71 63.79 -14.72
CA SER A 179 -7.11 62.47 -15.01
C SER A 179 -8.13 61.32 -14.96
N LEU A 180 -9.09 61.39 -14.04
CA LEU A 180 -10.18 60.41 -13.96
C LEU A 180 -11.17 60.58 -15.11
N ARG A 181 -11.41 61.84 -15.55
CA ARG A 181 -12.28 62.13 -16.71
C ARG A 181 -11.66 61.58 -18.00
N SER A 182 -10.35 61.72 -18.18
CA SER A 182 -9.66 61.19 -19.36
C SER A 182 -9.55 59.67 -19.36
N SER A 183 -9.55 59.01 -18.19
CA SER A 183 -9.48 57.55 -18.09
C SER A 183 -10.83 56.83 -18.29
N GLY A 184 -11.94 57.56 -18.47
CA GLY A 184 -13.26 56.97 -18.71
C GLY A 184 -13.89 56.28 -17.50
N GLN A 185 -13.28 56.35 -16.31
CA GLN A 185 -13.80 55.78 -15.05
C GLN A 185 -14.84 56.68 -14.35
N TYR A 186 -15.37 57.69 -15.05
CA TYR A 186 -16.37 58.63 -14.55
C TYR A 186 -17.79 58.06 -14.66
N GLY A 187 -18.17 57.22 -13.70
CA GLY A 187 -19.52 56.63 -13.60
C GLY A 187 -20.21 56.95 -12.27
N ASP A 188 -21.31 57.70 -12.34
CA ASP A 188 -22.46 57.74 -11.43
C ASP A 188 -22.35 58.14 -9.95
N SER A 189 -21.17 58.43 -9.40
CA SER A 189 -21.08 59.06 -8.07
C SER A 189 -19.90 60.02 -7.98
N GLN A 190 -20.14 61.24 -8.49
CA GLN A 190 -19.14 62.30 -8.71
C GLN A 190 -18.26 62.63 -7.49
N TYR A 191 -18.77 62.45 -6.26
CA TYR A 191 -18.04 62.77 -5.03
C TYR A 191 -17.36 61.54 -4.38
N GLY A 192 -17.91 60.34 -4.58
CA GLY A 192 -17.44 59.13 -3.91
C GLY A 192 -16.11 58.63 -4.48
N SER A 193 -16.04 58.50 -5.82
CA SER A 193 -14.88 57.94 -6.50
C SER A 193 -13.63 58.82 -6.39
N ILE A 194 -13.81 60.14 -6.38
CA ILE A 194 -12.70 61.10 -6.28
C ILE A 194 -12.16 61.14 -4.85
N ALA A 195 -13.06 61.10 -3.85
CA ALA A 195 -12.65 61.05 -2.45
C ALA A 195 -11.96 59.72 -2.14
N GLU A 196 -12.39 58.63 -2.75
CA GLU A 196 -11.71 57.34 -2.59
C GLU A 196 -10.32 57.33 -3.23
N ALA A 197 -10.20 57.87 -4.46
CA ALA A 197 -8.91 58.02 -5.15
C ALA A 197 -7.92 58.92 -4.39
N MET A 198 -8.41 60.00 -3.75
CA MET A 198 -7.57 60.86 -2.91
C MET A 198 -7.12 60.18 -1.62
N ARG A 199 -8.00 59.39 -0.98
CA ARG A 199 -7.65 58.60 0.21
C ARG A 199 -6.59 57.57 -0.12
N GLN A 200 -6.69 56.91 -1.27
CA GLN A 200 -5.65 55.98 -1.75
C GLN A 200 -4.30 56.66 -1.98
N ARG A 201 -4.28 57.96 -2.31
CA ARG A 201 -3.06 58.78 -2.45
C ARG A 201 -2.59 59.41 -1.14
N GLY A 202 -3.25 59.12 -0.02
CA GLY A 202 -2.85 59.56 1.32
C GLY A 202 -3.29 60.98 1.69
N TYR A 203 -4.25 61.56 0.99
CA TYR A 203 -4.85 62.85 1.35
C TYR A 203 -5.95 62.66 2.40
N ASP A 204 -5.98 63.54 3.41
CA ASP A 204 -7.11 63.64 4.34
C ASP A 204 -8.20 64.54 3.74
N ILE A 205 -9.40 64.00 3.69
CA ILE A 205 -10.55 64.56 2.98
C ILE A 205 -11.73 64.73 3.93
N SER A 206 -11.45 64.69 5.24
CA SER A 206 -12.42 64.88 6.31
C SER A 206 -12.97 66.32 6.30
N ARG A 207 -13.88 66.59 5.34
CA ARG A 207 -14.69 67.81 5.23
C ARG A 207 -13.92 69.13 5.22
N ASP A 208 -12.77 69.17 4.53
CA ASP A 208 -12.05 70.42 4.30
C ASP A 208 -12.58 71.19 3.08
N SER A 209 -12.84 72.49 3.29
CA SER A 209 -13.39 73.42 2.28
C SER A 209 -12.58 73.53 0.98
N VAL A 210 -11.33 73.06 1.00
CA VAL A 210 -10.41 73.10 -0.14
C VAL A 210 -10.74 72.02 -1.18
N TYR A 211 -11.19 70.85 -0.73
CA TYR A 211 -11.65 69.77 -1.61
C TYR A 211 -12.93 70.17 -2.36
N ASP A 212 -13.89 70.79 -1.65
CA ASP A 212 -15.12 71.31 -2.26
C ASP A 212 -14.84 72.44 -3.27
N LYS A 213 -13.93 73.38 -2.93
CA LYS A 213 -13.50 74.45 -3.85
C LYS A 213 -12.76 73.91 -5.08
N GLY A 214 -11.93 72.88 -4.92
CA GLY A 214 -11.23 72.19 -6.00
C GLY A 214 -12.17 71.48 -6.97
N LEU A 215 -13.19 70.79 -6.43
CA LEU A 215 -14.24 70.19 -7.23
C LEU A 215 -15.04 71.26 -7.98
N ARG A 216 -15.48 72.34 -7.32
CA ARG A 216 -16.22 73.43 -7.99
C ARG A 216 -15.42 74.08 -9.12
N LYS A 217 -14.11 74.30 -8.92
CA LYS A 217 -13.19 74.79 -9.97
C LYS A 217 -13.10 73.80 -11.14
N ALA A 218 -12.98 72.51 -10.88
CA ALA A 218 -12.83 71.48 -11.91
C ALA A 218 -14.12 71.20 -12.69
N PHE A 219 -15.28 71.38 -12.05
CA PHE A 219 -16.61 71.24 -12.65
C PHE A 219 -17.18 72.57 -13.19
N ASN A 220 -16.43 73.67 -13.11
CA ASN A 220 -16.81 74.99 -13.60
C ASN A 220 -18.15 75.51 -13.03
N PHE A 221 -18.48 75.13 -11.79
CA PHE A 221 -19.59 75.75 -11.07
C PHE A 221 -19.14 77.16 -10.65
N GLY A 222 -19.76 78.19 -11.24
CA GLY A 222 -19.35 79.58 -11.12
C GLY A 222 -19.12 80.05 -9.68
N TYR A 223 -18.00 80.75 -9.47
CA TYR A 223 -17.83 81.60 -8.30
C TYR A 223 -18.70 82.85 -8.51
N SER A 224 -19.73 83.01 -7.69
CA SER A 224 -20.36 84.31 -7.42
C SER A 224 -19.93 84.75 -6.03
#